data_AF-A0AA89I2J0-F1
#
_entry.id   AF-A0AA89I2J0-F1
#
_cell.length_a   1.000
_cell.length_b   1.000
_cell.length_c   1.000
_cell.angle_alpha   90.00
_cell.angle_beta   90.00
_cell.angle_gamma   90.00
#
_symmetry.space_group_name_H-M   'P 1'
#
loop_
_entity.id
_entity.type
_entity.pdbx_description
1 polymer ?
#
loop_
_entity_poly.entity_id
_entity_poly.type
_entity_poly.pdbx_seq_one_letter_code
_entity_poly.pdbx_strand_id
1 'polypeptide(L)'
;MTENKVGLGSLRKKRTSRPDSFVPNQSEDDKRTTETVVLKSEKKKLTSKDLPKSIRLPLETHAAINTISTIEDAKIYETVNKITEFYIQSLTPAQRKIVKNSVQAVLETSRNKEV
;
A
#
# COMPACT_ATOMS: atom_id res chain seq x y z
N MET A 1 -2.73 72.47 18.57
CA MET A 1 -1.35 72.41 19.11
C MET A 1 -0.75 71.07 18.71
N THR A 2 0.01 71.05 17.63
CA THR A 2 0.68 69.86 17.08
C THR A 2 2.16 69.98 17.42
N GLU A 3 2.65 69.12 18.31
CA GLU A 3 4.06 69.06 18.68
C GLU A 3 4.87 68.57 17.48
N ASN A 4 5.55 69.51 16.80
CA ASN A 4 6.57 69.19 15.83
C ASN A 4 7.74 68.51 16.56
N LYS A 5 7.80 67.17 16.50
CA LYS A 5 8.96 66.39 16.97
C LYS A 5 10.15 66.63 16.03
N VAL A 6 10.87 67.73 16.26
CA VAL A 6 12.12 68.05 15.56
C VAL A 6 13.27 67.38 16.33
N GLY A 7 13.84 66.32 15.76
CA GLY A 7 14.99 65.61 16.32
C GLY A 7 15.46 64.46 15.43
N LEU A 8 16.67 63.93 15.68
CA LEU A 8 17.33 62.85 14.91
C LEU A 8 16.47 61.57 14.70
N GLY A 9 15.41 61.40 15.49
CA GLY A 9 14.42 60.34 15.34
C GLY A 9 13.35 60.56 14.25
N SER A 10 13.19 61.79 13.72
CA SER A 10 12.22 62.08 12.64
C SER A 10 12.73 61.71 11.24
N LEU A 11 14.06 61.59 11.08
CA LEU A 11 14.71 61.27 9.79
C LEU A 11 14.96 59.76 9.55
N ARG A 12 14.70 58.88 10.53
CA ARG A 12 14.85 57.42 10.35
C ARG A 12 13.49 56.73 10.19
N LYS A 13 12.94 56.77 8.97
CA LYS A 13 11.99 55.73 8.54
C LYS A 13 12.77 54.43 8.40
N LYS A 14 12.44 53.41 9.21
CA LYS A 14 13.02 52.07 9.03
C LYS A 14 12.57 51.56 7.64
N ARG A 15 13.52 51.43 6.70
CA ARG A 15 13.26 51.02 5.30
C ARG A 15 13.03 49.52 5.13
N THR A 16 13.02 48.75 6.21
CA THR A 16 12.93 47.28 6.18
C THR A 16 11.68 46.83 6.91
N SER A 17 10.80 46.10 6.21
CA SER A 17 9.76 45.31 6.84
C SER A 17 10.39 44.16 7.63
N ARG A 18 9.72 43.73 8.70
CA ARG A 18 10.06 42.45 9.35
C ARG A 18 9.79 41.33 8.34
N PRO A 19 10.63 40.28 8.26
CA PRO A 19 10.36 39.16 7.37
C PRO A 19 9.05 38.48 7.78
N ASP A 20 8.23 38.15 6.79
CA ASP A 20 6.97 37.45 7.01
C ASP A 20 7.25 36.01 7.47
N SER A 21 6.72 35.65 8.62
CA SER A 21 6.77 34.28 9.12
C SER A 21 5.65 33.49 8.45
N PHE A 22 5.99 32.71 7.42
CA PHE A 22 5.04 31.80 6.81
C PHE A 22 4.90 30.55 7.69
N VAL A 23 3.69 30.29 8.19
CA VAL A 23 3.37 28.98 8.76
C VAL A 23 3.14 28.04 7.57
N PRO A 24 3.87 26.91 7.47
CA PRO A 24 3.68 25.98 6.36
C PRO A 24 2.23 25.50 6.36
N ASN A 25 1.49 25.86 5.30
CA ASN A 25 0.14 25.38 5.09
C ASN A 25 0.20 23.94 4.61
N GLN A 26 -0.20 23.04 5.49
CA GLN A 26 -0.45 21.62 5.24
C GLN A 26 0.81 20.82 4.87
N SER A 27 1.39 20.14 5.87
CA SER A 27 2.08 18.88 5.61
C SER A 27 1.12 18.01 4.82
N GLU A 28 1.54 17.50 3.66
CA GLU A 28 0.86 16.35 3.06
C GLU A 28 0.62 15.34 4.18
N ASP A 29 -0.63 14.97 4.41
CA ASP A 29 -0.93 13.88 5.33
C ASP A 29 -0.12 12.69 4.83
N ASP A 30 0.92 12.31 5.57
CA ASP A 30 1.69 11.09 5.39
C ASP A 30 0.76 9.92 5.72
N LYS A 31 -0.28 9.74 4.91
CA LYS A 31 -1.12 8.54 4.91
C LYS A 31 -0.24 7.47 4.35
N ARG A 32 0.51 6.82 5.24
CA ARG A 32 1.06 5.50 5.01
C ARG A 32 -0.13 4.59 4.70
N THR A 33 -0.52 4.50 3.43
CA THR A 33 -1.46 3.53 2.92
C THR A 33 -0.77 2.18 3.05
N THR A 34 -0.89 1.57 4.23
CA THR A 34 -0.60 0.16 4.38
C THR A 34 -1.59 -0.57 3.51
N GLU A 35 -1.18 -0.91 2.28
CA GLU A 35 -1.94 -1.83 1.43
C GLU A 35 -2.25 -3.06 2.29
N THR A 36 -3.53 -3.25 2.60
CA THR A 36 -4.02 -4.32 3.47
C THR A 36 -3.96 -5.68 2.79
N VAL A 37 -3.97 -5.68 1.46
CA VAL A 37 -4.01 -6.87 0.61
C VAL A 37 -2.60 -7.31 0.27
N VAL A 38 -2.26 -8.57 0.58
CA VAL A 38 -0.94 -9.15 0.28
C VAL A 38 -0.94 -9.83 -1.08
N LEU A 39 -1.98 -10.61 -1.38
CA LEU A 39 -2.16 -11.31 -2.64
C LEU A 39 -3.05 -10.49 -3.57
N LYS A 40 -2.49 -9.97 -4.66
CA LYS A 40 -3.26 -9.20 -5.65
C LYS A 40 -4.16 -10.15 -6.43
N SER A 41 -5.45 -9.85 -6.48
CA SER A 41 -6.34 -10.45 -7.47
C SER A 41 -6.00 -9.87 -8.85
N GLU A 42 -5.52 -10.71 -9.75
CA GLU A 42 -5.20 -10.26 -11.10
C GLU A 42 -6.48 -9.88 -11.85
N LYS A 43 -6.48 -8.68 -12.44
CA LYS A 43 -7.58 -8.22 -13.31
C LYS A 43 -7.53 -8.86 -14.70
N LYS A 44 -6.38 -9.45 -15.05
CA LYS A 44 -6.14 -10.12 -16.34
C LYS A 44 -6.49 -11.60 -16.22
N LYS A 45 -6.92 -12.19 -17.33
CA LYS A 45 -7.02 -13.66 -17.44
C LYS A 45 -5.62 -14.26 -17.34
N LEU A 46 -5.39 -15.02 -16.27
CA LEU A 46 -4.17 -15.80 -16.06
C LEU A 46 -3.96 -16.79 -17.21
N THR A 47 -2.73 -16.91 -17.68
CA THR A 47 -2.33 -17.89 -18.70
C THR A 47 -1.58 -19.05 -18.06
N SER A 48 -1.41 -20.16 -18.80
CA SER A 48 -0.69 -21.35 -18.30
C SER A 48 0.78 -21.08 -17.91
N LYS A 49 1.36 -19.95 -18.32
CA LYS A 49 2.70 -19.52 -17.92
C LYS A 49 2.74 -18.92 -16.51
N ASP A 50 1.62 -18.34 -16.07
CA ASP A 50 1.50 -17.62 -14.80
C ASP A 50 1.13 -18.57 -13.65
N LEU A 51 0.61 -19.76 -13.98
CA LEU A 51 0.11 -20.75 -13.05
C LEU A 51 1.13 -21.88 -12.85
N PRO A 52 1.38 -22.33 -11.60
CA PRO A 52 2.16 -23.53 -11.37
C PRO A 52 1.44 -24.76 -11.95
N LYS A 53 2.21 -25.74 -12.43
CA LYS A 53 1.67 -26.89 -13.18
C LYS A 53 0.67 -27.74 -12.40
N SER A 54 0.88 -27.93 -11.08
CA SER A 54 -0.06 -28.64 -10.18
C SER A 54 0.38 -28.52 -8.73
N ILE A 55 -0.58 -28.55 -7.79
CA ILE A 55 -0.34 -28.69 -6.34
C ILE A 55 -1.01 -29.99 -5.89
N ARG A 56 -0.33 -30.79 -5.07
CA ARG A 56 -0.89 -32.01 -4.48
C ARG A 56 -1.51 -31.68 -3.13
N LEU A 57 -2.76 -32.07 -2.92
CA LEU A 57 -3.52 -31.83 -1.70
C LEU A 57 -4.14 -33.14 -1.20
N PRO A 58 -4.40 -33.27 0.12
CA PRO A 58 -5.22 -34.36 0.64
C PRO A 58 -6.63 -34.35 0.03
N LEU A 59 -7.23 -35.53 -0.11
CA LEU A 59 -8.54 -35.69 -0.76
C LEU A 59 -9.63 -34.88 -0.06
N GLU A 60 -9.65 -34.89 1.27
CA GLU A 60 -10.61 -34.15 2.09
C GLU A 60 -10.50 -32.64 1.86
N THR A 61 -9.27 -32.11 1.82
CA THR A 61 -9.00 -30.69 1.56
C THR A 61 -9.43 -30.29 0.15
N HIS A 62 -9.14 -31.13 -0.85
CA HIS A 62 -9.58 -30.89 -2.22
C HIS A 62 -11.11 -30.85 -2.32
N ALA A 63 -11.80 -31.80 -1.69
CA ALA A 63 -13.26 -31.84 -1.66
C ALA A 63 -13.85 -30.58 -1.01
N ALA A 64 -13.30 -30.14 0.13
CA ALA A 64 -13.72 -28.91 0.80
C ALA A 64 -13.50 -27.66 -0.05
N ILE A 65 -12.34 -27.52 -0.71
CA ILE A 65 -12.09 -26.39 -1.61
C ILE A 65 -13.06 -26.41 -2.79
N ASN A 66 -13.32 -27.59 -3.36
CA ASN A 66 -14.24 -27.73 -4.48
C ASN A 66 -15.67 -27.35 -4.10
N THR A 67 -16.15 -27.75 -2.92
CA THR A 67 -17.50 -27.36 -2.46
C THR A 67 -17.59 -25.86 -2.20
N ILE A 68 -16.59 -25.25 -1.57
CA ILE A 68 -16.55 -23.79 -1.37
C ILE A 68 -16.55 -23.06 -2.73
N SER A 69 -15.74 -23.53 -3.68
CA SER A 69 -15.68 -23.00 -5.05
C SER A 69 -17.03 -23.05 -5.74
N THR A 70 -17.78 -24.15 -5.59
CA THR A 70 -19.14 -24.27 -6.15
C THR A 70 -20.16 -23.38 -5.45
N ILE A 71 -20.04 -23.15 -4.15
CA ILE A 71 -20.95 -22.27 -3.39
C ILE A 71 -20.74 -20.80 -3.79
N GLU A 72 -19.49 -20.38 -3.97
CA GLU A 72 -19.14 -19.00 -4.33
C GLU A 72 -19.24 -18.72 -5.84
N ASP A 73 -19.59 -19.71 -6.67
CA ASP A 73 -19.54 -19.64 -8.14
C ASP A 73 -18.20 -19.06 -8.65
N ALA A 74 -17.12 -19.50 -8.03
CA ALA A 74 -15.76 -19.05 -8.32
C ALA A 74 -14.91 -20.22 -8.81
N LYS A 75 -13.83 -19.95 -9.52
CA LYS A 75 -12.89 -21.00 -9.92
C LYS A 75 -12.01 -21.41 -8.73
N ILE A 76 -11.63 -22.69 -8.69
CA ILE A 76 -10.83 -23.28 -7.60
C ILE A 76 -9.60 -22.43 -7.25
N TYR A 77 -8.84 -21.94 -8.23
CA TYR A 77 -7.64 -21.14 -7.96
C TYR A 77 -7.96 -19.77 -7.34
N GLU A 78 -9.12 -19.19 -7.64
CA GLU A 78 -9.59 -17.92 -7.05
C GLU A 78 -10.03 -18.15 -5.60
N THR A 79 -10.74 -19.26 -5.36
CA THR A 79 -11.12 -19.70 -4.01
C THR A 79 -9.90 -19.95 -3.14
N VAL A 80 -8.90 -20.66 -3.65
CA VAL A 80 -7.63 -20.87 -2.94
C VAL A 80 -6.98 -19.53 -2.60
N ASN A 81 -6.90 -18.60 -3.56
CA ASN A 81 -6.32 -17.26 -3.33
C ASN A 81 -7.06 -16.48 -2.23
N LYS A 82 -8.40 -16.49 -2.25
CA LYS A 82 -9.23 -15.86 -1.22
C LYS A 82 -9.00 -16.47 0.16
N ILE A 83 -8.98 -17.80 0.28
CA ILE A 83 -8.73 -18.50 1.54
C ILE A 83 -7.34 -18.16 2.08
N THR A 84 -6.32 -18.17 1.21
CA THR A 84 -4.96 -17.82 1.62
C THR A 84 -4.85 -16.37 2.07
N GLU A 85 -5.50 -15.44 1.36
CA GLU A 85 -5.50 -14.02 1.73
C GLU A 85 -6.21 -13.80 3.07
N PHE A 86 -7.35 -14.45 3.28
CA PHE A 86 -8.08 -14.42 4.55
C PHE A 86 -7.20 -14.91 5.71
N TYR A 87 -6.47 -16.01 5.50
CA TYR A 87 -5.52 -16.51 6.51
C TYR A 87 -4.39 -15.52 6.77
N ILE A 88 -3.79 -14.92 5.73
CA ILE A 88 -2.72 -13.92 5.87
C ILE A 88 -3.21 -12.68 6.65
N GLN A 89 -4.47 -12.28 6.44
CA GLN A 89 -5.07 -11.17 7.18
C GLN A 89 -5.28 -11.48 8.66
N SER A 90 -5.43 -12.76 9.03
CA SER A 90 -5.49 -13.18 10.44
C SER A 90 -4.11 -13.21 11.14
N LEU A 91 -3.00 -13.19 10.37
CA LEU A 91 -1.66 -13.22 10.93
C LEU A 91 -1.26 -11.90 11.60
N THR A 92 -0.31 -12.00 12.54
CA THR A 92 0.31 -10.83 13.18
C THR A 92 0.99 -9.93 12.15
N PRO A 93 1.13 -8.62 12.41
CA PRO A 93 1.78 -7.69 11.47
C PRO A 93 3.21 -8.11 11.07
N ALA A 94 3.97 -8.68 12.01
CA ALA A 94 5.31 -9.17 11.75
C ALA A 94 5.31 -10.37 10.79
N GLN A 95 4.46 -11.36 11.03
CA GLN A 95 4.33 -12.54 10.15
C GLN A 95 3.82 -12.15 8.76
N ARG A 96 2.82 -11.26 8.69
CA ARG A 96 2.30 -10.74 7.42
C ARG A 96 3.39 -10.05 6.59
N LYS A 97 4.28 -9.30 7.23
CA LYS A 97 5.43 -8.65 6.57
C LYS A 97 6.38 -9.68 5.96
N ILE A 98 6.66 -10.78 6.67
CA ILE A 98 7.52 -11.86 6.16
C ILE A 98 6.91 -12.46 4.89
N VAL A 99 5.61 -12.78 4.92
CA VAL A 99 4.90 -13.31 3.75
C VAL A 99 4.93 -12.32 2.59
N LYS A 100 4.64 -11.03 2.84
CA LYS A 100 4.68 -9.98 1.80
C LYS A 100 6.05 -9.89 1.12
N ASN A 101 7.13 -9.89 1.90
CA ASN A 101 8.49 -9.83 1.36
C ASN A 101 8.83 -11.06 0.51
N SER A 102 8.41 -12.25 0.96
CA SER A 102 8.65 -13.50 0.21
C SER A 102 7.92 -13.51 -1.14
N VAL A 103 6.64 -13.10 -1.17
CA VAL A 103 5.86 -13.00 -2.40
C VAL A 103 6.47 -11.98 -3.36
N GLN A 104 6.89 -10.82 -2.84
CA GLN A 104 7.52 -9.78 -3.66
C GLN A 104 8.82 -10.27 -4.32
N ALA A 105 9.67 -11.00 -3.60
CA ALA A 105 10.90 -11.57 -4.16
C ALA A 105 10.63 -12.55 -5.32
N VAL A 106 9.56 -13.34 -5.23
CA VAL A 106 9.15 -14.27 -6.30
C VAL A 106 8.69 -13.50 -7.54
N LEU A 107 7.89 -12.43 -7.36
CA LEU A 107 7.41 -11.59 -8.46
C LEU A 107 8.54 -10.83 -9.17
N GLU A 108 9.55 -10.38 -8.43
CA GLU A 108 10.75 -9.76 -9.02
C GLU A 108 11.55 -10.79 -9.83
N THR A 109 11.67 -12.02 -9.32
CA THR A 109 12.35 -13.12 -10.02
C THR A 109 11.62 -13.53 -11.29
N SER A 110 10.28 -13.55 -11.29
CA SER A 110 9.50 -13.89 -12.49
C SER A 110 9.59 -12.81 -13.57
N ARG A 111 9.54 -11.53 -13.20
CA ARG A 111 9.73 -10.40 -14.15
C ARG A 111 11.10 -10.43 -14.83
N ASN A 112 12.15 -10.74 -14.07
CA ASN A 112 13.51 -10.78 -14.61
C ASN A 112 13.75 -11.94 -15.59
N LYS A 113 12.87 -12.96 -15.65
CA LYS A 113 12.93 -14.04 -16.64
C LYS A 113 12.27 -13.70 -17.97
N GLU A 114 11.50 -12.61 -18.03
CA GLU A 114 10.82 -12.13 -19.24
C GLU A 114 11.62 -11.08 -20.03
N VAL A 115 12.77 -10.65 -19.49
CA VAL A 115 13.79 -9.80 -20.14
C VAL A 115 14.89 -10.68 -20.70
#